data_AF-A0A3E4QLB7-F1
#
_entry.id   AF-A0A3E4QLB7-F1
#
_cell.length_a   1.000
_cell.length_b   1.000
_cell.length_c   1.000
_cell.angle_alpha   90.00
_cell.angle_beta   90.00
_cell.angle_gamma   90.00
#
_symmetry.space_group_name_H-M   'P 1'
#
loop_
_entity.id
_entity.type
_entity.pdbx_description
1 polymer ?
#
loop_
_entity_poly.entity_id
_entity_poly.type
_entity_poly.pdbx_seq_one_letter_code
_entity_poly.pdbx_strand_id
1 'polypeptide(L)'
;MVHTTWSYEKSNFNLQGNLKRWGSLQFQTNKDVVVTAGYEYQGEQDNFGNYHGAYNRNETSLHGIYEYKAPNLTITLNAEDGQPAKTLKYIVDEKAKTILPVSNANSSDEVVYRKK
;
A
#
# COMPACT_ATOMS: atom_id res chain seq x y z
N MET A 1 2.48 17.96 -3.00
CA MET A 1 2.79 16.51 -3.09
C MET A 1 3.84 16.16 -4.15
N VAL A 2 4.18 17.04 -5.10
CA VAL A 2 5.22 16.74 -6.12
C VAL A 2 6.56 16.38 -5.49
N HIS A 3 7.26 15.39 -6.05
CA HIS A 3 8.54 14.85 -5.58
C HIS A 3 8.49 14.40 -4.12
N THR A 4 7.36 13.82 -3.68
CA THR A 4 7.24 13.23 -2.35
C THR A 4 6.93 11.75 -2.43
N THR A 5 7.44 10.99 -1.46
CA THR A 5 7.14 9.57 -1.31
C THR A 5 6.46 9.35 0.04
N TRP A 6 5.39 8.58 0.01
CA TRP A 6 4.66 8.14 1.19
C TRP A 6 4.69 6.63 1.20
N SER A 7 4.89 6.01 2.36
CA SER A 7 4.98 4.56 2.46
C SER A 7 4.38 4.03 3.74
N TYR A 8 4.02 2.75 3.71
CA TYR A 8 3.67 1.99 4.90
C TYR A 8 4.39 0.65 4.89
N GLU A 9 4.52 0.09 6.09
CA GLU A 9 4.88 -1.30 6.31
C GLU A 9 3.99 -1.81 7.44
N LYS A 10 3.46 -3.02 7.28
CA LYS A 10 2.62 -3.69 8.27
C LYS A 10 3.01 -5.16 8.32
N SER A 11 3.27 -5.66 9.52
CA SER A 11 3.54 -7.06 9.75
C SER A 11 2.47 -7.64 10.66
N ASN A 12 1.85 -8.73 10.22
CA ASN A 12 0.91 -9.51 11.00
C ASN A 12 1.58 -10.85 11.33
N PHE A 13 1.87 -11.06 12.61
CA PHE A 13 2.38 -12.31 13.14
C PHE A 13 1.21 -13.11 13.72
N ASN A 14 1.01 -14.35 13.28
CA ASN A 14 0.12 -15.28 13.96
C ASN A 14 0.71 -16.70 13.94
N LEU A 15 0.07 -17.63 14.65
CA LEU A 15 0.49 -19.03 14.70
C LEU A 15 0.50 -19.72 13.31
N GLN A 16 -0.10 -19.11 12.29
CA GLN A 16 -0.20 -19.60 10.91
C GLN A 16 0.87 -19.01 9.97
N GLY A 17 1.81 -18.22 10.50
CA GLY A 17 2.92 -17.64 9.75
C GLY A 17 3.02 -16.12 9.83
N ASN A 18 3.98 -15.60 9.08
CA ASN A 18 4.32 -14.18 9.05
C ASN A 18 3.86 -13.56 7.74
N LEU A 19 2.92 -12.62 7.81
CA LEU A 19 2.54 -11.82 6.65
C LEU A 19 3.07 -10.38 6.83
N LYS A 20 4.05 -10.02 6.01
CA LYS A 20 4.52 -8.66 5.86
C LYS A 20 3.89 -8.04 4.61
N ARG A 21 3.36 -6.82 4.72
CA ARG A 21 2.82 -6.01 3.63
C ARG A 21 3.49 -4.64 3.62
N TRP A 22 3.74 -4.11 2.43
CA TRP A 22 4.25 -2.75 2.26
C TRP A 22 3.64 -2.11 1.04
N GLY A 23 3.79 -0.80 0.95
CA GLY A 23 3.47 -0.08 -0.27
C GLY A 23 3.90 1.37 -0.19
N SER A 24 3.87 2.02 -1.35
CA SER A 24 4.26 3.42 -1.47
C SER A 24 3.49 4.16 -2.55
N LEU A 25 3.31 5.46 -2.32
CA LEU A 25 2.82 6.44 -3.28
C LEU A 25 3.99 7.40 -3.58
N GLN A 26 4.56 7.30 -4.77
CA GLN A 26 5.64 8.17 -5.22
C GLN A 26 5.10 9.18 -6.24
N PHE A 27 4.94 10.42 -5.81
CA PHE A 27 4.45 11.51 -6.65
C PHE A 27 5.60 12.08 -7.48
N GLN A 28 5.73 11.64 -8.73
CA GLN A 28 6.86 12.00 -9.59
C GLN A 28 6.70 13.41 -10.18
N THR A 29 5.48 13.80 -10.56
CA THR A 29 5.20 15.13 -11.13
C THR A 29 3.96 15.74 -10.47
N ASN A 30 3.41 16.81 -11.05
CA ASN A 30 2.14 17.41 -10.59
C ASN A 30 0.89 16.59 -10.92
N LYS A 31 1.02 15.55 -11.75
CA LYS A 31 -0.09 14.66 -12.15
C LYS A 31 0.25 13.19 -12.10
N ASP A 32 1.53 12.81 -12.13
CA ASP A 32 1.98 11.42 -12.14
C ASP A 32 2.26 10.90 -10.73
N VAL A 33 1.79 9.69 -10.46
CA VAL A 33 2.11 8.92 -9.25
C VAL A 33 2.39 7.47 -9.60
N VAL A 34 3.43 6.91 -8.98
CA VAL A 34 3.69 5.47 -8.99
C VAL A 34 3.16 4.88 -7.68
N VAL A 35 2.29 3.89 -7.80
CA VAL A 35 1.72 3.15 -6.67
C VAL A 35 2.33 1.77 -6.65
N THR A 36 3.07 1.48 -5.58
CA THR A 36 3.68 0.17 -5.33
C THR A 36 2.97 -0.52 -4.18
N ALA A 37 2.66 -1.80 -4.34
CA ALA A 37 2.17 -2.65 -3.28
C ALA A 37 2.91 -3.98 -3.31
N GLY A 38 3.31 -4.47 -2.14
CA GLY A 38 4.01 -5.73 -2.02
C GLY A 38 3.62 -6.48 -0.75
N TYR A 39 3.87 -7.78 -0.78
CA TYR A 39 3.74 -8.64 0.38
C TYR A 39 4.81 -9.73 0.40
N GLU A 40 5.09 -10.21 1.59
CA GLU A 40 5.90 -11.39 1.86
C GLU A 40 5.15 -12.24 2.88
N TYR A 41 4.92 -13.51 2.54
CA TYR A 41 4.38 -14.51 3.43
C TYR A 41 5.44 -15.57 3.71
N GLN A 42 5.67 -15.85 4.99
CA GLN A 42 6.51 -16.95 5.45
C GLN A 42 5.63 -17.91 6.27
N GLY A 43 5.67 -19.20 5.92
CA GLY A 43 4.90 -20.26 6.60
C GLY A 43 5.27 -20.45 8.07
N GLU A 44 4.55 -21.35 8.73
CA GLU A 44 4.69 -21.65 10.16
C GLU A 44 6.11 -22.14 10.49
N GLN A 45 6.59 -21.80 11.69
CA GLN A 45 7.80 -22.41 12.24
C GLN A 45 7.36 -23.55 13.16
N ASP A 46 7.83 -24.77 12.89
CA ASP A 46 7.58 -25.91 13.76
C ASP A 46 8.35 -25.78 15.08
N ASN A 47 8.05 -26.66 16.05
CA ASN A 47 8.70 -26.68 17.37
C ASN A 47 10.21 -27.04 17.31
N PHE A 48 10.74 -27.39 16.14
CA PHE A 48 12.15 -27.71 15.91
C PHE A 48 12.89 -26.57 15.18
N GLY A 49 12.21 -25.45 14.92
CA GLY A 49 12.78 -24.30 14.23
C GLY A 49 12.73 -24.38 12.71
N ASN A 50 12.14 -25.43 12.13
CA ASN A 50 11.97 -25.59 10.69
C ASN A 50 10.75 -24.79 10.21
N TYR A 51 10.89 -24.11 9.08
CA TYR A 51 9.75 -23.44 8.44
C TYR A 51 8.97 -24.43 7.58
N HIS A 52 7.70 -24.67 7.92
CA HIS A 52 6.74 -25.47 7.18
C HIS A 52 5.76 -24.54 6.44
N GLY A 53 5.88 -24.47 5.12
CA GLY A 53 4.97 -23.70 4.27
C GLY A 53 5.67 -22.99 3.12
N ALA A 54 4.87 -22.36 2.25
CA ALA A 54 5.36 -21.64 1.09
C ALA A 54 5.97 -20.29 1.49
N TYR A 55 7.19 -20.00 1.04
CA TYR A 55 7.66 -18.62 0.94
C TYR A 55 7.07 -18.00 -0.31
N ASN A 56 6.32 -16.92 -0.16
CA ASN A 56 5.79 -16.18 -1.30
C ASN A 56 6.06 -14.69 -1.10
N ARG A 57 6.77 -14.10 -2.05
CA ARG A 57 7.03 -12.67 -2.10
C ARG A 57 6.60 -12.15 -3.45
N ASN A 58 5.77 -11.12 -3.43
CA ASN A 58 5.35 -10.43 -4.63
C ASN A 58 5.38 -8.92 -4.42
N GLU A 59 5.70 -8.19 -5.47
CA GLU A 59 5.64 -6.73 -5.53
C GLU A 59 5.13 -6.32 -6.90
N THR A 60 4.23 -5.33 -6.93
CA THR A 60 3.68 -4.80 -8.17
C THR A 60 3.66 -3.29 -8.08
N SER A 61 4.02 -2.64 -9.18
CA SER A 61 4.00 -1.19 -9.32
C SER A 61 3.17 -0.80 -10.53
N LEU A 62 2.27 0.15 -10.33
CA LEU A 62 1.40 0.69 -11.38
C LEU A 62 1.52 2.21 -11.43
N HIS A 63 1.56 2.74 -12.64
CA HIS A 63 1.46 4.17 -12.86
C HIS A 63 0.00 4.61 -12.81
N GLY A 64 -0.22 5.83 -12.32
CA GLY A 64 -1.52 6.45 -12.30
C GLY A 64 -1.42 7.97 -12.34
N ILE A 65 -2.58 8.58 -12.50
CA ILE A 65 -2.74 10.02 -12.37
C ILE A 65 -3.35 10.36 -11.00
N TYR A 66 -2.94 11.47 -10.40
CA TYR A 66 -3.51 11.92 -9.14
C TYR A 66 -4.11 13.32 -9.22
N GLU A 67 -5.15 13.52 -8.42
CA GLU A 67 -5.74 14.82 -8.14
C GLU A 67 -5.74 15.05 -6.63
N TYR A 68 -5.16 16.17 -6.20
CA TYR A 68 -5.11 16.55 -4.80
C TYR A 68 -5.83 17.88 -4.57
N LYS A 69 -6.93 17.82 -3.81
CA LYS A 69 -7.72 18.96 -3.34
C LYS A 69 -7.90 18.81 -1.84
N ALA A 70 -7.00 19.43 -1.08
CA ALA A 70 -6.89 19.24 0.37
C ALA A 70 -8.27 19.25 1.08
N PRO A 71 -8.56 18.25 1.94
CA PRO A 71 -7.68 17.14 2.34
C PRO A 71 -7.76 15.91 1.41
N ASN A 72 -8.55 15.96 0.35
CA ASN A 72 -8.88 14.80 -0.48
C ASN A 72 -7.80 14.54 -1.54
N LEU A 73 -7.35 13.29 -1.63
CA LEU A 73 -6.46 12.78 -2.66
C LEU A 73 -7.17 11.65 -3.41
N THR A 74 -7.22 11.75 -4.74
CA THR A 74 -7.72 10.70 -5.61
C THR A 74 -6.62 10.27 -6.55
N ILE A 75 -6.41 8.95 -6.69
CA ILE A 75 -5.46 8.35 -7.63
C ILE A 75 -6.23 7.44 -8.57
N THR A 76 -6.08 7.64 -9.87
CA THR A 76 -6.62 6.74 -10.90
C THR A 76 -5.46 5.97 -11.50
N LEU A 77 -5.38 4.67 -11.20
CA LEU A 77 -4.39 3.78 -11.79
C LEU A 77 -4.73 3.49 -13.24
N ASN A 78 -3.71 3.37 -14.07
CA ASN A 78 -3.86 2.94 -15.46
C ASN A 78 -4.49 1.55 -15.50
N ALA A 79 -5.36 1.32 -16.49
CA ALA A 79 -5.89 -0.01 -16.75
C ALA A 79 -4.75 -0.93 -17.22
N GLU A 80 -4.66 -2.13 -16.64
CA GLU A 80 -3.90 -3.24 -17.22
C GLU A 80 -4.77 -3.98 -18.23
N ASP A 81 -4.16 -4.68 -19.19
CA ASP A 81 -4.90 -5.43 -20.22
C ASP A 81 -5.98 -6.33 -19.59
N GLY A 82 -7.25 -6.05 -19.92
CA GLY A 82 -8.40 -6.79 -19.42
C GLY A 82 -8.94 -6.39 -18.04
N GLN A 83 -8.36 -5.40 -17.35
CA GLN A 83 -8.86 -4.88 -16.07
C GLN A 83 -9.36 -3.43 -16.17
N PRO A 84 -10.47 -3.08 -15.51
CA PRO A 84 -10.93 -1.69 -15.47
C PRO A 84 -9.95 -0.81 -14.69
N ALA A 85 -9.84 0.47 -15.09
CA ALA A 85 -9.08 1.45 -14.33
C ALA A 85 -9.56 1.52 -12.88
N LYS A 86 -8.62 1.54 -11.93
CA LYS A 86 -8.92 1.50 -10.49
C LYS A 86 -8.73 2.89 -9.89
N THR A 87 -9.77 3.41 -9.24
CA THR A 87 -9.68 4.67 -8.48
C THR A 87 -9.49 4.38 -7.00
N LEU A 88 -8.43 4.94 -6.42
CA LEU A 88 -8.11 4.93 -5.00
C LEU A 88 -8.40 6.32 -4.43
N LYS A 89 -9.07 6.37 -3.27
CA LYS A 89 -9.44 7.61 -2.60
C LYS A 89 -8.80 7.66 -1.22
N TYR A 90 -8.24 8.80 -0.87
CA TYR A 90 -7.52 9.03 0.37
C TYR A 90 -7.84 10.39 1.00
N ILE A 91 -7.63 10.48 2.32
CA ILE A 91 -7.58 11.71 3.10
C ILE A 91 -6.14 11.95 3.53
N VAL A 92 -5.66 13.16 3.32
CA VAL A 92 -4.30 13.58 3.69
C VAL A 92 -4.38 14.49 4.89
N ASP A 93 -3.73 14.07 5.97
CA ASP A 93 -3.49 14.91 7.14
C ASP A 93 -2.04 15.44 7.06
N GLU A 94 -1.91 16.66 6.56
CA GLU A 94 -0.60 17.34 6.45
C GLU A 94 0.01 17.66 7.82
N LYS A 95 -0.80 17.81 8.88
CA LYS A 95 -0.30 18.07 10.24
C LYS A 95 0.30 16.81 10.84
N ALA A 96 -0.41 15.69 10.74
CA ALA A 96 0.06 14.39 11.19
C ALA A 96 1.09 13.76 10.24
N LYS A 97 1.25 14.32 9.03
CA LYS A 97 2.04 13.76 7.93
C LYS A 97 1.62 12.32 7.62
N THR A 98 0.31 12.10 7.49
CA THR A 98 -0.29 10.80 7.15
C THR A 98 -1.25 10.88 5.96
N ILE A 99 -1.39 9.77 5.22
CA ILE A 99 -2.44 9.55 4.22
C ILE A 99 -3.23 8.30 4.61
N LEU A 100 -4.56 8.43 4.63
CA LEU A 100 -5.52 7.43 5.08
C LEU A 100 -6.48 7.06 3.94
N PRO A 101 -6.81 5.78 3.69
CA PRO A 101 -7.79 5.39 2.68
C PRO A 101 -9.21 5.84 3.06
N VAL A 102 -10.01 6.24 2.06
CA VAL A 102 -11.42 6.67 2.24
C VAL A 102 -12.39 5.48 2.34
N SER A 103 -11.97 4.26 1.98
CA SER A 103 -12.84 3.06 2.01
C SER A 103 -12.62 2.16 3.23
N ASN A 104 -13.67 2.14 4.06
CA ASN A 104 -14.11 1.23 5.12
C ASN A 104 -13.36 1.24 6.46
N ALA A 105 -13.87 2.12 7.33
CA ALA A 105 -13.72 2.22 8.79
C ALA A 105 -14.07 0.93 9.61
N ASN A 106 -14.14 -0.23 8.97
CA ASN A 106 -14.42 -1.54 9.58
C ASN A 106 -13.48 -2.65 9.08
N SER A 107 -12.43 -2.33 8.32
CA SER A 107 -11.42 -3.29 7.90
C SER A 107 -10.20 -3.19 8.81
N SER A 108 -9.78 -4.28 9.46
CA SER A 108 -8.51 -4.30 10.21
C SER A 108 -7.26 -4.10 9.32
N ASP A 109 -7.47 -3.89 8.00
CA ASP A 109 -6.49 -3.54 6.98
C ASP A 109 -6.44 -2.04 6.63
N GLU A 110 -6.84 -1.15 7.55
CA GLU A 110 -6.51 0.26 7.40
C GLU A 110 -4.99 0.46 7.34
N VAL A 111 -4.53 0.94 6.20
CA VAL A 111 -3.13 1.20 5.91
C VAL A 111 -2.86 2.69 6.00
N VAL A 112 -1.97 3.10 6.90
CA VAL A 112 -1.57 4.50 7.07
C VAL A 112 -0.24 4.73 6.35
N TYR A 113 -0.27 5.49 5.26
CA TYR A 113 0.97 5.92 4.62
C TYR A 113 1.56 7.08 5.42
N ARG A 114 2.86 7.05 5.63
CA ARG A 114 3.64 8.11 6.28
C ARG A 114 4.62 8.69 5.30
N LYS A 115 4.84 10.00 5.40
CA LYS A 115 5.83 10.69 4.57
C LYS A 115 7.23 10.17 4.92
N LYS A 116 7.98 9.70 3.91
CA LYS A 116 9.41 9.39 4.05
C LYS A 116 10.25 10.66 4.08
#